data_AF-A0A0K2V3U9-F1
#
_entry.id   AF-A0A0K2V3U9-F1
#
_cell.length_a   1.000
_cell.length_b   1.000
_cell.length_c   1.000
_cell.angle_alpha   90.00
_cell.angle_beta   90.00
_cell.angle_gamma   90.00
#
_symmetry.space_group_name_H-M   'P 1'
#
loop_
_entity.id
_entity.type
_entity.pdbx_description
1 polymer ?
#
loop_
_entity_poly.entity_id
_entity_poly.type
_entity_poly.pdbx_seq_one_letter_code
_entity_poly.pdbx_strand_id
1 'polypeptide(L)'
;MKAKRWLRNNSGCLCVFLLGLFFVLTLFTKYSSKRGREGNISRFVELLEEEDGDQGRFKCEEGVKLLLSRTLPSKSAFPSEDKECRNFEIRHLKPGCIAPKALVSYPGSGNTWLRYLLDTSVGIFTGSRYKDLEIQSSGMWGEIRPWNDGSTLVQKTHDASHGHVLTDFKGGRGLLLIRNPYDAILSNRNYLIGGHVGSNYSNEAFNTTEWRGFISSQMAKWLNIATNWTIYSDPKNLTVVHLEDIKDNLKGSLEDILQRVFHIRPNQIRLKCVLKHRNGFFHRGASIMRGDKSLRIIPYRIEERVHMDEIIDYLNDILIRKGYHPLPLHRYNYYRQSDEEILAMFEAQRKENLGGHETSFEQTEENEDTKGLEMVLNSYIRKLDKDGTRFNLDKEPLVSKYTLKIFKKALKFWPSIQNTFKSRDPILEE
;
A
#
# COMPACT_ATOMS: atom_id res chain seq x y z
N MET A 1 -25.00 15.46 47.32
CA MET A 1 -26.03 15.97 46.37
C MET A 1 -25.53 16.22 44.92
N LYS A 2 -24.46 15.56 44.44
CA LYS A 2 -24.02 15.67 43.03
C LYS A 2 -24.08 14.36 42.21
N ALA A 3 -24.26 13.20 42.84
CA ALA A 3 -24.38 11.91 42.13
C ALA A 3 -25.81 11.61 41.58
N LYS A 4 -26.87 12.13 42.23
CA LYS A 4 -28.27 11.92 41.79
C LYS A 4 -28.67 12.74 40.55
N ARG A 5 -27.85 13.70 40.10
CA ARG A 5 -28.15 14.54 38.91
C ARG A 5 -27.57 13.97 37.61
N TRP A 6 -26.61 13.04 37.68
CA TRP A 6 -26.04 12.39 36.50
C TRP A 6 -26.88 11.20 36.00
N LEU A 7 -27.50 10.46 36.92
CA LEU A 7 -28.33 9.28 36.60
C LEU A 7 -29.70 9.62 35.99
N ARG A 8 -30.16 10.88 36.00
CA ARG A 8 -31.46 11.26 35.41
C ARG A 8 -31.39 11.67 33.94
N ASN A 9 -30.19 11.86 33.38
CA ASN A 9 -30.00 12.31 31.99
C ASN A 9 -29.41 11.24 31.04
N ASN A 10 -29.07 10.04 31.52
CA ASN A 10 -28.45 8.98 30.70
C ASN A 10 -29.18 7.63 30.70
N SER A 11 -30.42 7.59 31.21
CA SER A 11 -31.25 6.37 31.29
C SER A 11 -31.60 5.79 29.90
N GLY A 12 -31.55 6.60 28.84
CA GLY A 12 -31.84 6.14 27.47
C GLY A 12 -30.71 5.35 26.81
N CYS A 13 -29.44 5.66 27.10
CA CYS A 13 -28.30 5.00 26.42
C CYS A 13 -27.95 3.63 27.00
N LEU A 14 -28.16 3.42 28.31
CA LEU A 14 -27.88 2.12 28.94
C LEU A 14 -28.89 1.04 28.52
N CYS A 15 -30.16 1.42 28.29
CA CYS A 15 -31.21 0.49 27.87
C CYS A 15 -31.00 -0.03 26.44
N VAL A 16 -30.48 0.82 25.53
CA VAL A 16 -30.24 0.45 24.12
C VAL A 16 -29.02 -0.48 23.99
N PHE A 17 -28.00 -0.30 24.83
CA PHE A 17 -26.81 -1.16 24.83
C PHE A 17 -27.12 -2.59 25.34
N LEU A 18 -27.97 -2.72 26.36
CA LEU A 18 -28.33 -4.02 26.93
C LEU A 18 -29.30 -4.81 26.05
N LEU A 19 -30.21 -4.14 25.33
CA LEU A 19 -31.10 -4.78 24.36
C LEU A 19 -30.35 -5.26 23.11
N GLY A 20 -29.31 -4.52 22.67
CA GLY A 20 -28.46 -4.93 21.55
C GLY A 20 -27.64 -6.19 21.83
N LEU A 21 -27.10 -6.34 23.04
CA LEU A 21 -26.30 -7.51 23.40
C LEU A 21 -27.13 -8.81 23.47
N PHE A 22 -28.40 -8.72 23.88
CA PHE A 22 -29.31 -9.87 23.99
C PHE A 22 -29.77 -10.40 22.61
N PHE A 23 -29.87 -9.51 21.62
CA PHE A 23 -30.23 -9.86 20.24
C PHE A 23 -29.08 -10.56 19.49
N VAL A 24 -27.83 -10.17 19.77
CA VAL A 24 -26.64 -10.77 19.17
C VAL A 24 -26.42 -12.22 19.67
N LEU A 25 -26.69 -12.49 20.94
CA LEU A 25 -26.56 -13.83 21.55
C LEU A 25 -27.64 -14.83 21.06
N THR A 26 -28.83 -14.35 20.72
CA THR A 26 -29.92 -15.20 20.21
C THR A 26 -29.78 -15.54 18.71
N LEU A 27 -29.10 -14.70 17.93
CA LEU A 27 -28.79 -14.97 16.52
C LEU A 27 -27.63 -15.97 16.36
N PHE A 28 -26.62 -15.92 17.24
CA PHE A 28 -25.46 -16.82 17.17
C PHE A 28 -25.82 -18.29 17.44
N THR A 29 -26.82 -18.56 18.28
CA THR A 29 -27.25 -19.93 18.61
C THR A 29 -28.10 -20.58 17.51
N LYS A 30 -28.66 -19.79 16.57
CA LYS A 30 -29.52 -20.29 15.48
C LYS A 30 -28.79 -20.52 14.15
N TYR A 31 -27.58 -19.97 13.98
CA TYR A 31 -26.84 -20.01 12.70
C TYR A 31 -25.97 -21.26 12.49
N SER A 32 -25.82 -22.12 13.50
CA SER A 32 -24.98 -23.34 13.43
C SER A 32 -25.64 -24.53 12.71
N SER A 33 -26.57 -24.31 11.77
CA SER A 33 -27.26 -25.39 11.06
C SER A 33 -27.53 -25.06 9.59
N LYS A 34 -26.97 -25.91 8.71
CA LYS A 34 -27.13 -26.05 7.23
C LYS A 34 -26.09 -25.29 6.37
N ARG A 35 -25.11 -25.99 5.76
CA ARG A 35 -25.10 -26.68 4.41
C ARG A 35 -25.54 -25.73 3.29
N GLY A 36 -24.86 -25.53 2.15
CA GLY A 36 -23.90 -26.33 1.36
C GLY A 36 -24.50 -26.63 -0.03
N ARG A 37 -23.87 -26.23 -1.15
CA ARG A 37 -23.87 -26.93 -2.47
C ARG A 37 -23.09 -26.21 -3.58
N GLU A 38 -22.61 -27.04 -4.51
CA GLU A 38 -21.68 -26.85 -5.63
C GLU A 38 -22.29 -26.28 -6.93
N GLY A 39 -21.42 -25.86 -7.87
CA GLY A 39 -21.76 -25.60 -9.28
C GLY A 39 -20.53 -25.36 -10.17
N ASN A 40 -20.30 -26.27 -11.12
CA ASN A 40 -19.23 -26.42 -12.12
C ASN A 40 -18.78 -25.18 -12.92
N ILE A 41 -17.45 -25.03 -13.10
CA ILE A 41 -16.83 -24.48 -14.33
C ILE A 41 -15.55 -25.28 -14.61
N SER A 42 -15.52 -26.01 -15.73
CA SER A 42 -14.34 -26.72 -16.22
C SER A 42 -13.67 -25.93 -17.35
N ARG A 43 -12.34 -26.10 -17.41
CA ARG A 43 -11.41 -25.88 -18.54
C ARG A 43 -10.56 -24.60 -18.50
N PHE A 44 -9.62 -24.54 -17.55
CA PHE A 44 -8.31 -23.89 -17.73
C PHE A 44 -7.25 -24.37 -16.71
N VAL A 45 -7.08 -25.68 -16.59
CA VAL A 45 -6.10 -26.31 -15.69
C VAL A 45 -5.02 -26.97 -16.54
N GLU A 46 -3.91 -26.26 -16.72
CA GLU A 46 -2.67 -26.93 -17.15
C GLU A 46 -1.41 -26.41 -16.43
N LEU A 47 -1.56 -25.62 -15.36
CA LEU A 47 -0.48 -25.31 -14.39
C LEU A 47 -0.96 -25.21 -12.93
N LEU A 48 -2.20 -25.59 -12.64
CA LEU A 48 -2.82 -25.55 -11.31
C LEU A 48 -3.77 -26.75 -11.15
N GLU A 49 -3.27 -27.98 -10.98
CA GLU A 49 -4.19 -29.12 -10.78
C GLU A 49 -5.01 -28.95 -9.49
N GLU A 50 -6.32 -29.06 -9.66
CA GLU A 50 -7.32 -29.29 -8.63
C GLU A 50 -7.34 -30.80 -8.34
N GLU A 51 -7.09 -31.22 -7.11
CA GLU A 51 -7.43 -32.57 -6.66
C GLU A 51 -8.34 -32.51 -5.44
N ASP A 52 -9.34 -33.38 -5.46
CA ASP A 52 -10.24 -33.70 -4.36
C ASP A 52 -9.59 -34.75 -3.46
N GLY A 53 -9.85 -34.66 -2.16
CA GLY A 53 -9.53 -35.72 -1.22
C GLY A 53 -8.63 -35.28 -0.07
N ASP A 54 -9.21 -35.33 1.11
CA ASP A 54 -8.51 -35.28 2.39
C ASP A 54 -7.51 -36.45 2.53
N GLN A 55 -6.28 -36.11 2.94
CA GLN A 55 -5.23 -36.92 3.61
C GLN A 55 -3.85 -36.75 2.96
N GLY A 56 -3.02 -35.90 3.55
CA GLY A 56 -1.59 -35.84 3.22
C GLY A 56 -0.96 -34.51 3.60
N ARG A 57 0.08 -34.57 4.42
CA ARG A 57 0.92 -33.44 4.82
C ARG A 57 1.78 -33.02 3.61
N PHE A 58 1.17 -32.45 2.58
CA PHE A 58 1.87 -31.97 1.40
C PHE A 58 2.73 -30.75 1.77
N LYS A 59 4.05 -30.98 1.88
CA LYS A 59 5.04 -29.91 1.91
C LYS A 59 5.07 -29.26 0.54
N CYS A 60 4.75 -27.98 0.47
CA CYS A 60 5.05 -27.22 -0.72
C CYS A 60 6.54 -26.84 -0.70
N GLU A 61 7.18 -26.93 -1.88
CA GLU A 61 8.63 -27.03 -2.18
C GLU A 61 9.17 -28.46 -1.92
N GLU A 62 9.33 -29.33 -2.94
CA GLU A 62 9.97 -29.13 -4.26
C GLU A 62 9.05 -29.40 -5.47
N GLY A 63 9.19 -28.60 -6.56
CA GLY A 63 8.52 -28.85 -7.86
C GLY A 63 7.45 -27.84 -8.33
N VAL A 64 7.40 -26.63 -7.74
CA VAL A 64 6.70 -25.40 -8.23
C VAL A 64 5.24 -25.56 -8.64
N LYS A 65 4.42 -26.23 -7.81
CA LYS A 65 2.96 -26.09 -7.92
C LYS A 65 2.46 -25.16 -6.81
N LEU A 66 2.16 -23.91 -7.18
CA LEU A 66 1.56 -22.94 -6.27
C LEU A 66 0.10 -23.36 -6.01
N LEU A 67 -0.20 -23.77 -4.78
CA LEU A 67 -1.54 -24.23 -4.41
C LEU A 67 -2.37 -23.06 -3.89
N LEU A 68 -3.47 -22.76 -4.58
CA LEU A 68 -4.42 -21.72 -4.17
C LEU A 68 -5.31 -22.24 -3.03
N SER A 69 -5.60 -21.38 -2.07
CA SER A 69 -6.53 -21.70 -0.99
C SER A 69 -7.98 -21.69 -1.50
N ARG A 70 -8.75 -22.74 -1.15
CA ARG A 70 -10.20 -22.82 -1.39
C ARG A 70 -11.03 -22.15 -0.29
N THR A 71 -10.44 -21.93 0.89
CA THR A 71 -11.14 -21.45 2.09
C THR A 71 -10.93 -19.97 2.36
N LEU A 72 -9.83 -19.41 1.85
CA LEU A 72 -9.54 -17.98 2.00
C LEU A 72 -10.21 -17.19 0.87
N PRO A 73 -10.67 -15.97 1.16
CA PRO A 73 -11.43 -15.17 0.20
C PRO A 73 -10.56 -14.74 -1.00
N SER A 74 -11.21 -14.62 -2.16
CA SER A 74 -10.66 -14.10 -3.41
C SER A 74 -11.32 -12.79 -3.83
N LYS A 75 -10.62 -11.99 -4.63
CA LYS A 75 -11.12 -10.71 -5.15
C LYS A 75 -10.89 -10.62 -6.65
N SER A 76 -11.78 -9.97 -7.39
CA SER A 76 -11.51 -9.55 -8.77
C SER A 76 -10.28 -8.62 -8.82
N ALA A 77 -9.40 -8.87 -9.78
CA ALA A 77 -8.15 -8.12 -9.96
C ALA A 77 -8.37 -6.74 -10.60
N PHE A 78 -9.39 -6.64 -11.46
CA PHE A 78 -9.68 -5.47 -12.29
C PHE A 78 -11.16 -5.06 -12.20
N PRO A 79 -11.52 -3.84 -12.62
CA PRO A 79 -12.90 -3.35 -12.60
C PRO A 79 -13.85 -4.24 -13.41
N SER A 80 -15.10 -4.39 -12.94
CA SER A 80 -16.09 -5.28 -13.56
C SER A 80 -16.59 -4.79 -14.93
N GLU A 81 -16.42 -3.49 -15.19
CA GLU A 81 -16.78 -2.81 -16.44
C GLU A 81 -15.86 -3.23 -17.59
N ASP A 82 -14.63 -3.64 -17.28
CA ASP A 82 -13.68 -4.09 -18.29
C ASP A 82 -13.93 -5.55 -18.68
N LYS A 83 -14.69 -5.75 -19.77
CA LYS A 83 -15.09 -7.08 -20.26
C LYS A 83 -13.90 -8.02 -20.52
N GLU A 84 -12.75 -7.50 -20.91
CA GLU A 84 -11.55 -8.30 -21.20
C GLU A 84 -10.81 -8.73 -19.92
N CYS A 85 -10.86 -7.90 -18.87
CA CYS A 85 -10.05 -8.06 -17.67
C CYS A 85 -10.82 -8.57 -16.46
N ARG A 86 -12.15 -8.43 -16.43
CA ARG A 86 -13.03 -8.73 -15.27
C ARG A 86 -12.93 -10.16 -14.74
N ASN A 87 -12.49 -11.11 -15.56
CA ASN A 87 -12.43 -12.53 -15.19
C ASN A 87 -11.18 -12.90 -14.41
N PHE A 88 -10.21 -11.99 -14.26
CA PHE A 88 -9.01 -12.27 -13.46
C PHE A 88 -9.28 -12.06 -11.97
N GLU A 89 -8.88 -13.04 -11.16
CA GLU A 89 -8.96 -12.98 -9.71
C GLU A 89 -7.58 -12.91 -9.05
N ILE A 90 -7.55 -12.41 -7.82
CA ILE A 90 -6.44 -12.48 -6.88
C ILE A 90 -6.86 -13.40 -5.72
N ARG A 91 -6.04 -14.39 -5.42
CA ARG A 91 -6.30 -15.43 -4.42
C ARG A 91 -5.17 -15.53 -3.41
N HIS A 92 -5.44 -16.18 -2.28
CA HIS A 92 -4.40 -16.57 -1.33
C HIS A 92 -3.83 -17.92 -1.73
N LEU A 93 -2.57 -18.16 -1.38
CA LEU A 93 -2.01 -19.51 -1.36
C LEU A 93 -2.55 -20.29 -0.17
N LYS A 94 -2.51 -21.62 -0.25
CA LYS A 94 -2.71 -22.50 0.89
C LYS A 94 -1.66 -22.16 1.96
N PRO A 95 -2.03 -21.99 3.25
CA PRO A 95 -1.03 -21.79 4.30
C PRO A 95 0.02 -22.91 4.30
N GLY A 96 1.29 -22.53 4.48
CA GLY A 96 2.46 -23.39 4.37
C GLY A 96 2.94 -23.62 2.93
N CYS A 97 2.38 -22.93 1.94
CA CYS A 97 2.71 -23.18 0.53
C CYS A 97 4.10 -22.65 0.13
N ILE A 98 4.50 -21.48 0.61
CA ILE A 98 5.82 -20.93 0.29
C ILE A 98 6.49 -20.39 1.53
N ALA A 99 7.82 -20.45 1.55
CA ALA A 99 8.59 -19.73 2.55
C ALA A 99 8.48 -18.21 2.32
N PRO A 100 8.48 -17.39 3.38
CA PRO A 100 8.38 -15.94 3.25
C PRO A 100 9.49 -15.36 2.37
N LYS A 101 9.10 -14.47 1.46
CA LYS A 101 10.00 -13.61 0.70
C LYS A 101 9.74 -12.17 1.12
N ALA A 102 10.76 -11.33 1.14
CA ALA A 102 10.61 -9.92 1.48
C ALA A 102 10.36 -9.03 0.25
N LEU A 103 9.55 -8.00 0.45
CA LEU A 103 9.52 -6.80 -0.36
C LEU A 103 10.00 -5.68 0.54
N VAL A 104 11.31 -5.49 0.57
CA VAL A 104 11.96 -4.47 1.38
C VAL A 104 12.10 -3.17 0.59
N SER A 105 11.94 -2.07 1.29
CA SER A 105 12.03 -0.73 0.72
C SER A 105 12.11 0.33 1.81
N TYR A 106 12.58 1.52 1.48
CA TYR A 106 12.33 2.70 2.29
C TYR A 106 10.86 3.18 2.11
N PRO A 107 10.18 3.71 3.14
CA PRO A 107 8.86 4.34 2.99
C PRO A 107 8.81 5.40 1.88
N GLY A 108 7.75 5.49 1.08
CA GLY A 108 7.69 6.45 -0.04
C GLY A 108 8.38 5.98 -1.34
N SER A 109 8.93 4.76 -1.36
CA SER A 109 9.55 4.17 -2.57
C SER A 109 8.56 3.49 -3.53
N GLY A 110 7.25 3.61 -3.33
CA GLY A 110 6.24 3.03 -4.23
C GLY A 110 5.78 1.61 -3.87
N ASN A 111 5.99 1.19 -2.62
CA ASN A 111 5.80 -0.18 -2.15
C ASN A 111 4.37 -0.68 -2.34
N THR A 112 3.38 0.13 -2.00
CA THR A 112 1.96 -0.21 -2.14
C THR A 112 1.56 -0.33 -3.61
N TRP A 113 2.13 0.52 -4.47
CA TRP A 113 1.90 0.44 -5.92
C TRP A 113 2.53 -0.82 -6.53
N LEU A 114 3.78 -1.13 -6.17
CA LEU A 114 4.43 -2.36 -6.65
C LEU A 114 3.71 -3.62 -6.17
N ARG A 115 3.24 -3.65 -4.92
CA ARG A 115 2.40 -4.75 -4.43
C ARG A 115 1.13 -4.92 -5.24
N TYR A 116 0.43 -3.84 -5.56
CA TYR A 116 -0.74 -3.90 -6.44
C TYR A 116 -0.39 -4.47 -7.83
N LEU A 117 0.73 -4.05 -8.41
CA LEU A 117 1.20 -4.58 -9.68
C LEU A 117 1.52 -6.08 -9.58
N LEU A 118 2.15 -6.54 -8.50
CA LEU A 118 2.44 -7.96 -8.28
C LEU A 118 1.16 -8.78 -8.05
N ASP A 119 0.26 -8.31 -7.16
CA ASP A 119 -1.05 -8.92 -6.89
C ASP A 119 -1.82 -9.15 -8.20
N THR A 120 -1.90 -8.11 -9.03
CA THR A 120 -2.65 -8.14 -10.28
C THR A 120 -1.93 -8.86 -11.40
N SER A 121 -0.60 -8.90 -11.42
CA SER A 121 0.17 -9.63 -12.44
C SER A 121 0.12 -11.14 -12.22
N VAL A 122 0.20 -11.60 -10.97
CA VAL A 122 0.26 -13.03 -10.63
C VAL A 122 -1.13 -13.59 -10.29
N GLY A 123 -2.01 -12.78 -9.71
CA GLY A 123 -3.25 -13.26 -9.12
C GLY A 123 -3.07 -13.89 -7.74
N ILE A 124 -1.98 -13.56 -7.04
CA ILE A 124 -1.73 -13.98 -5.66
C ILE A 124 -1.52 -12.73 -4.80
N PHE A 125 -2.21 -12.66 -3.66
CA PHE A 125 -2.05 -11.53 -2.74
C PHE A 125 -0.62 -11.43 -2.18
N THR A 126 -0.12 -10.20 -2.07
CA THR A 126 1.04 -9.84 -1.28
C THR A 126 0.64 -9.50 0.16
N GLY A 127 1.51 -9.86 1.10
CA GLY A 127 1.37 -9.59 2.52
C GLY A 127 2.25 -8.44 3.01
N SER A 128 2.23 -8.24 4.32
CA SER A 128 2.94 -7.17 5.02
C SER A 128 3.33 -7.66 6.42
N ARG A 129 4.50 -7.23 6.89
CA ARG A 129 4.89 -7.38 8.31
C ARG A 129 4.06 -6.48 9.22
N TYR A 130 3.42 -5.47 8.64
CA TYR A 130 2.54 -4.54 9.32
C TYR A 130 1.08 -4.94 9.07
N LYS A 131 0.18 -4.50 9.95
CA LYS A 131 -1.26 -4.73 9.79
C LYS A 131 -1.96 -3.39 9.63
N ASP A 132 -2.14 -2.97 8.39
CA ASP A 132 -2.82 -1.73 8.04
C ASP A 132 -4.25 -1.98 7.56
N LEU A 133 -5.24 -1.55 8.34
CA LEU A 133 -6.65 -1.76 8.01
C LEU A 133 -7.14 -0.89 6.85
N GLU A 134 -6.52 0.27 6.59
CA GLU A 134 -6.88 1.14 5.48
C GLU A 134 -6.44 0.51 4.15
N ILE A 135 -5.20 0.03 4.10
CA ILE A 135 -4.65 -0.72 2.96
C ILE A 135 -5.45 -2.01 2.71
N GLN A 136 -5.75 -2.75 3.78
CA GLN A 136 -6.60 -3.94 3.68
C GLN A 136 -7.99 -3.61 3.10
N SER A 137 -8.61 -2.52 3.58
CA SER A 137 -9.94 -2.10 3.11
C SER A 137 -9.95 -1.65 1.65
N SER A 138 -8.82 -1.16 1.15
CA SER A 138 -8.60 -0.83 -0.27
C SER A 138 -8.49 -2.09 -1.17
N GLY A 139 -8.45 -3.27 -0.57
CA GLY A 139 -8.56 -4.55 -1.25
C GLY A 139 -7.26 -5.34 -1.34
N MET A 140 -6.25 -4.98 -0.57
CA MET A 140 -5.01 -5.76 -0.39
C MET A 140 -5.19 -6.74 0.75
N TRP A 141 -6.00 -7.78 0.53
CA TRP A 141 -6.46 -8.66 1.62
C TRP A 141 -5.37 -9.51 2.27
N GLY A 142 -4.21 -9.64 1.62
CA GLY A 142 -3.00 -10.24 2.22
C GLY A 142 -2.41 -9.43 3.37
N GLU A 143 -2.75 -8.14 3.53
CA GLU A 143 -2.18 -7.23 4.54
C GLU A 143 -2.29 -7.73 5.98
N ILE A 144 -3.38 -8.43 6.33
CA ILE A 144 -3.64 -8.89 7.70
C ILE A 144 -3.26 -10.35 7.94
N ARG A 145 -2.69 -11.03 6.93
CA ARG A 145 -2.24 -12.41 7.08
C ARG A 145 -1.01 -12.47 7.99
N PRO A 146 -0.82 -13.55 8.78
CA PRO A 146 0.44 -13.75 9.46
C PRO A 146 1.57 -13.83 8.42
N TRP A 147 2.60 -13.00 8.60
CA TRP A 147 3.66 -12.83 7.61
C TRP A 147 4.41 -14.12 7.24
N ASN A 148 4.41 -15.11 8.14
CA ASN A 148 5.11 -16.38 8.01
C ASN A 148 4.19 -17.57 7.67
N ASP A 149 2.90 -17.34 7.42
CA ASP A 149 1.97 -18.44 7.17
C ASP A 149 2.04 -19.02 5.74
N GLY A 150 2.83 -18.42 4.84
CA GLY A 150 3.01 -18.89 3.47
C GLY A 150 1.78 -18.74 2.55
N SER A 151 0.78 -17.95 2.94
CA SER A 151 -0.46 -17.74 2.17
C SER A 151 -0.40 -16.57 1.17
N THR A 152 0.70 -15.83 1.14
CA THR A 152 0.89 -14.62 0.32
C THR A 152 2.26 -14.62 -0.35
N LEU A 153 2.35 -14.01 -1.54
CA LEU A 153 3.49 -14.09 -2.46
C LEU A 153 4.80 -13.52 -1.87
N VAL A 154 4.70 -12.38 -1.18
CA VAL A 154 5.83 -11.64 -0.62
C VAL A 154 5.33 -10.81 0.58
N GLN A 155 6.22 -10.47 1.52
CA GLN A 155 5.94 -9.69 2.73
C GLN A 155 6.61 -8.33 2.67
N LYS A 156 5.82 -7.25 2.63
CA LYS A 156 6.37 -5.90 2.73
C LYS A 156 7.01 -5.65 4.09
N THR A 157 8.20 -5.05 4.10
CA THR A 157 8.92 -4.64 5.33
C THR A 157 9.76 -3.37 5.13
N HIS A 158 10.02 -2.65 6.22
CA HIS A 158 11.02 -1.58 6.31
C HIS A 158 12.12 -1.91 7.33
N ASP A 159 12.03 -3.06 7.99
CA ASP A 159 13.02 -3.50 8.96
C ASP A 159 14.26 -4.00 8.20
N ALA A 160 15.42 -3.62 8.70
CA ALA A 160 16.73 -3.92 8.13
C ALA A 160 17.70 -4.45 9.19
N SER A 161 17.20 -4.86 10.34
CA SER A 161 18.01 -5.49 11.38
C SER A 161 18.59 -6.81 10.86
N HIS A 162 19.77 -7.16 11.36
CA HIS A 162 20.50 -8.36 10.94
C HIS A 162 19.67 -9.64 11.09
N GLY A 163 19.00 -9.81 12.24
CA GLY A 163 18.10 -10.94 12.49
C GLY A 163 16.89 -10.97 11.54
N HIS A 164 16.38 -9.81 11.14
CA HIS A 164 15.29 -9.75 10.17
C HIS A 164 15.73 -10.21 8.78
N VAL A 165 16.91 -9.80 8.32
CA VAL A 165 17.42 -10.23 7.00
C VAL A 165 17.77 -11.72 7.02
N LEU A 166 18.55 -12.18 8.01
CA LEU A 166 19.09 -13.54 8.03
C LEU A 166 18.09 -14.58 8.53
N THR A 167 17.38 -14.29 9.62
CA THR A 167 16.50 -15.27 10.28
C THR A 167 15.10 -15.25 9.68
N ASP A 168 14.44 -14.08 9.68
CA ASP A 168 13.04 -14.00 9.25
C ASP A 168 12.88 -14.31 7.75
N PHE A 169 13.83 -13.86 6.93
CA PHE A 169 13.83 -14.05 5.47
C PHE A 169 14.94 -14.96 4.96
N LYS A 170 15.48 -15.83 5.83
CA LYS A 170 16.38 -16.93 5.46
C LYS A 170 17.53 -16.50 4.54
N GLY A 171 18.29 -15.50 4.96
CA GLY A 171 19.41 -14.95 4.17
C GLY A 171 18.97 -13.96 3.09
N GLY A 172 17.95 -13.16 3.39
CA GLY A 172 17.53 -12.05 2.54
C GLY A 172 16.75 -12.43 1.28
N ARG A 173 15.99 -13.53 1.33
CA ARG A 173 15.19 -13.99 0.20
C ARG A 173 14.13 -12.95 -0.17
N GLY A 174 14.20 -12.37 -1.37
CA GLY A 174 13.17 -11.47 -1.86
C GLY A 174 13.66 -10.38 -2.81
N LEU A 175 13.06 -9.21 -2.66
CA LEU A 175 13.19 -8.05 -3.52
C LEU A 175 13.45 -6.79 -2.69
N LEU A 176 14.52 -6.06 -3.01
CA LEU A 176 14.80 -4.71 -2.53
C LEU A 176 14.42 -3.68 -3.58
N LEU A 177 13.40 -2.88 -3.27
CA LEU A 177 12.98 -1.73 -4.07
C LEU A 177 13.69 -0.47 -3.59
N ILE A 178 14.50 0.11 -4.47
CA ILE A 178 15.19 1.38 -4.27
C ILE A 178 14.51 2.45 -5.12
N ARG A 179 14.39 3.66 -4.58
CA ARG A 179 13.96 4.87 -5.28
C ARG A 179 14.98 5.95 -4.99
N ASN A 180 15.12 6.92 -5.90
CA ASN A 180 15.80 8.19 -5.64
C ASN A 180 15.46 8.71 -4.21
N PRO A 181 16.46 8.85 -3.30
CA PRO A 181 16.19 9.20 -1.92
C PRO A 181 15.60 10.61 -1.76
N TYR A 182 15.93 11.57 -2.62
CA TYR A 182 15.30 12.89 -2.59
C TYR A 182 13.78 12.77 -2.74
N ASP A 183 13.36 12.11 -3.81
CA ASP A 183 11.97 11.83 -4.11
C ASP A 183 11.26 10.98 -3.04
N ALA A 184 11.94 9.94 -2.52
CA ALA A 184 11.38 9.02 -1.55
C ALA A 184 11.16 9.70 -0.19
N ILE A 185 12.09 10.55 0.25
CA ILE A 185 12.02 11.28 1.51
C ILE A 185 10.91 12.33 1.46
N LEU A 186 10.78 13.08 0.37
CA LEU A 186 9.64 13.99 0.17
C LEU A 186 8.31 13.23 0.19
N SER A 187 8.23 12.10 -0.52
CA SER A 187 7.02 11.29 -0.52
C SER A 187 6.68 10.74 0.86
N ASN A 188 7.67 10.36 1.67
CA ASN A 188 7.45 9.89 3.04
C ASN A 188 6.99 11.05 3.95
N ARG A 189 7.58 12.23 3.81
CA ARG A 189 7.13 13.42 4.54
C ARG A 189 5.67 13.74 4.25
N ASN A 190 5.28 13.74 2.98
CA ASN A 190 3.90 13.96 2.55
C ASN A 190 2.94 12.95 3.17
N TYR A 191 3.36 11.69 3.22
CA TYR A 191 2.58 10.65 3.88
C TYR A 191 2.44 10.89 5.39
N LEU A 192 3.51 11.29 6.08
CA LEU A 192 3.46 11.55 7.52
C LEU A 192 2.57 12.75 7.89
N ILE A 193 2.47 13.77 7.03
CA ILE A 193 1.64 14.94 7.26
C ILE A 193 0.19 14.71 6.80
N GLY A 194 0.00 14.17 5.59
CA GLY A 194 -1.30 14.08 4.91
C GLY A 194 -1.91 12.68 4.88
N GLY A 195 -1.29 11.67 5.51
CA GLY A 195 -1.72 10.27 5.41
C GLY A 195 -1.65 9.74 3.97
N HIS A 196 -2.47 8.74 3.65
CA HIS A 196 -2.53 8.15 2.29
C HIS A 196 -3.04 9.11 1.20
N VAL A 197 -3.58 10.27 1.58
CA VAL A 197 -4.16 11.28 0.67
C VAL A 197 -3.13 12.35 0.27
N GLY A 198 -2.07 12.56 1.06
CA GLY A 198 -1.03 13.55 0.80
C GLY A 198 -1.46 15.00 1.06
N SER A 199 -0.52 15.89 1.37
CA SER A 199 -0.77 17.32 1.57
C SER A 199 0.22 18.18 0.77
N ASN A 200 -0.20 19.38 0.39
CA ASN A 200 0.63 20.37 -0.34
C ASN A 200 1.37 21.32 0.62
N TYR A 201 2.54 21.78 0.22
CA TYR A 201 3.49 22.55 1.05
C TYR A 201 3.33 24.08 0.95
N SER A 202 3.80 24.79 1.99
CA SER A 202 4.22 26.21 1.94
C SER A 202 5.75 26.32 2.09
N ASN A 203 6.35 27.37 1.52
CA ASN A 203 7.81 27.63 1.51
C ASN A 203 8.48 27.56 2.90
N GLU A 204 7.75 27.97 3.93
CA GLU A 204 8.25 28.05 5.31
C GLU A 204 8.54 26.66 5.90
N ALA A 205 7.97 25.59 5.34
CA ALA A 205 8.11 24.24 5.87
C ALA A 205 9.50 23.61 5.64
N PHE A 206 10.26 24.09 4.65
CA PHE A 206 11.57 23.52 4.27
C PHE A 206 12.78 24.27 4.83
N ASN A 207 12.56 25.42 5.47
CA ASN A 207 13.65 26.24 6.03
C ASN A 207 13.72 26.16 7.56
N THR A 208 13.37 25.01 8.14
CA THR A 208 13.27 24.83 9.60
C THR A 208 14.32 23.86 10.16
N THR A 209 14.62 23.97 11.45
CA THR A 209 15.46 22.99 12.18
C THR A 209 14.87 21.59 12.15
N GLU A 210 13.54 21.49 12.22
CA GLU A 210 12.79 20.24 12.20
C GLU A 210 12.90 19.55 10.84
N TRP A 211 12.90 20.32 9.75
CA TRP A 211 13.15 19.79 8.41
C TRP A 211 14.56 19.21 8.30
N ARG A 212 15.58 19.95 8.75
CA ARG A 212 16.98 19.49 8.75
C ARG A 212 17.17 18.20 9.54
N GLY A 213 16.64 18.15 10.77
CA GLY A 213 16.68 16.95 11.61
C GLY A 213 15.95 15.77 10.98
N PHE A 214 14.81 16.04 10.33
CA PHE A 214 14.07 15.03 9.57
C PHE A 214 14.90 14.48 8.40
N ILE A 215 15.48 15.34 7.56
CA ILE A 215 16.30 14.92 6.42
C ILE A 215 17.49 14.07 6.87
N SER A 216 18.26 14.52 7.85
CA SER A 216 19.38 13.75 8.40
C SER A 216 18.96 12.36 8.88
N SER A 217 17.88 12.27 9.66
CA SER A 217 17.33 11.00 10.12
C SER A 217 16.84 10.10 8.96
N GLN A 218 16.16 10.68 7.97
CA GLN A 218 15.62 9.92 6.85
C GLN A 218 16.70 9.43 5.89
N MET A 219 17.76 10.22 5.65
CA MET A 219 18.95 9.82 4.91
C MET A 219 19.60 8.59 5.52
N ALA A 220 19.87 8.63 6.83
CA ALA A 220 20.43 7.49 7.56
C ALA A 220 19.53 6.26 7.47
N LYS A 221 18.21 6.42 7.59
CA LYS A 221 17.25 5.32 7.47
C LYS A 221 17.20 4.72 6.06
N TRP A 222 17.16 5.56 5.02
CA TRP A 222 17.19 5.09 3.62
C TRP A 222 18.44 4.28 3.35
N LEU A 223 19.61 4.81 3.75
CA LEU A 223 20.88 4.14 3.56
C LEU A 223 20.91 2.82 4.33
N ASN A 224 20.55 2.82 5.61
CA ASN A 224 20.56 1.64 6.47
C ASN A 224 19.71 0.49 5.90
N ILE A 225 18.52 0.80 5.37
CA ILE A 225 17.66 -0.22 4.76
C ILE A 225 18.34 -0.84 3.55
N ALA A 226 18.85 0.00 2.63
CA ALA A 226 19.45 -0.48 1.39
C ALA A 226 20.77 -1.24 1.65
N THR A 227 21.64 -0.74 2.51
CA THR A 227 22.94 -1.35 2.80
C THR A 227 22.81 -2.64 3.59
N ASN A 228 22.00 -2.70 4.65
CA ASN A 228 21.89 -3.92 5.44
C ASN A 228 21.31 -5.07 4.62
N TRP A 229 20.29 -4.81 3.81
CA TRP A 229 19.73 -5.85 2.93
C TRP A 229 20.72 -6.28 1.85
N THR A 230 21.48 -5.37 1.26
CA THR A 230 22.48 -5.75 0.24
C THR A 230 23.69 -6.46 0.84
N ILE A 231 24.19 -6.02 1.99
CA ILE A 231 25.37 -6.56 2.68
C ILE A 231 25.08 -7.96 3.22
N TYR A 232 24.00 -8.13 3.98
CA TYR A 232 23.69 -9.39 4.66
C TYR A 232 23.06 -10.45 3.76
N SER A 233 22.59 -10.09 2.55
CA SER A 233 22.02 -11.05 1.61
C SER A 233 23.07 -11.58 0.62
N ASP A 234 22.84 -12.81 0.14
CA ASP A 234 23.46 -13.34 -1.06
C ASP A 234 22.75 -12.73 -2.30
N PRO A 235 23.48 -12.21 -3.31
CA PRO A 235 22.90 -11.71 -4.56
C PRO A 235 22.02 -12.71 -5.33
N LYS A 236 22.15 -14.01 -5.06
CA LYS A 236 21.27 -15.06 -5.60
C LYS A 236 19.90 -15.09 -4.92
N ASN A 237 19.80 -14.62 -3.67
CA ASN A 237 18.56 -14.64 -2.88
C ASN A 237 17.82 -13.31 -2.91
N LEU A 238 18.54 -12.20 -3.10
CA LEU A 238 17.97 -10.85 -3.16
C LEU A 238 18.06 -10.30 -4.58
N THR A 239 16.94 -9.86 -5.15
CA THR A 239 16.94 -9.04 -6.36
C THR A 239 16.81 -7.56 -5.98
N VAL A 240 17.70 -6.71 -6.49
CA VAL A 240 17.60 -5.25 -6.33
C VAL A 240 16.92 -4.66 -7.56
N VAL A 241 15.90 -3.83 -7.35
CA VAL A 241 15.14 -3.17 -8.41
C VAL A 241 14.99 -1.70 -8.10
N HIS A 242 15.12 -0.87 -9.12
CA HIS A 242 14.97 0.58 -9.02
C HIS A 242 13.58 0.99 -9.49
N LEU A 243 12.91 1.86 -8.73
CA LEU A 243 11.57 2.33 -9.07
C LEU A 243 11.56 3.05 -10.43
N GLU A 244 12.64 3.77 -10.72
CA GLU A 244 12.85 4.49 -11.97
C GLU A 244 12.78 3.53 -13.18
N ASP A 245 13.32 2.31 -13.07
CA ASP A 245 13.24 1.29 -14.13
C ASP A 245 11.83 0.71 -14.28
N ILE A 246 11.09 0.55 -13.18
CA ILE A 246 9.68 0.12 -13.21
C ILE A 246 8.80 1.19 -13.89
N LYS A 247 9.07 2.48 -13.64
CA LYS A 247 8.32 3.57 -14.26
C LYS A 247 8.55 3.65 -15.77
N ASP A 248 9.80 3.46 -16.21
CA ASP A 248 10.16 3.61 -17.61
C ASP A 248 9.77 2.39 -18.46
N ASN A 249 9.97 1.18 -17.93
CA ASN A 249 9.59 -0.06 -18.60
C ASN A 249 8.81 -0.97 -17.66
N LEU A 250 7.56 -0.60 -17.39
CA LEU A 250 6.68 -1.35 -16.49
C LEU A 250 6.54 -2.82 -16.88
N LYS A 251 6.34 -3.10 -18.18
CA LYS A 251 6.13 -4.47 -18.65
C LYS A 251 7.38 -5.34 -18.41
N GLY A 252 8.53 -4.89 -18.91
CA GLY A 252 9.77 -5.65 -18.81
C GLY A 252 10.24 -5.82 -17.37
N SER A 253 10.10 -4.77 -16.55
CA SER A 253 10.45 -4.82 -15.13
C SER A 253 9.58 -5.81 -14.35
N LEU A 254 8.28 -5.88 -14.64
CA LEU A 254 7.41 -6.89 -14.02
C LEU A 254 7.77 -8.31 -14.49
N GLU A 255 8.04 -8.51 -15.78
CA GLU A 255 8.47 -9.81 -16.30
C GLU A 255 9.77 -10.28 -15.63
N ASP A 256 10.76 -9.40 -15.48
CA ASP A 256 12.03 -9.69 -14.82
C ASP A 256 11.86 -10.03 -13.33
N ILE A 257 11.11 -9.21 -12.58
CA ILE A 257 10.82 -9.46 -11.16
C ILE A 257 10.14 -10.81 -10.96
N LEU A 258 9.12 -11.11 -11.77
CA LEU A 258 8.37 -12.36 -11.67
C LEU A 258 9.25 -13.58 -11.96
N GLN A 259 10.13 -13.48 -12.95
CA GLN A 259 11.02 -14.56 -13.32
C GLN A 259 12.17 -14.77 -12.31
N ARG A 260 12.82 -13.69 -11.86
CA ARG A 260 14.02 -13.77 -11.00
C ARG A 260 13.68 -14.05 -9.53
N VAL A 261 12.62 -13.44 -9.01
CA VAL A 261 12.27 -13.53 -7.57
C VAL A 261 11.29 -14.68 -7.30
N PHE A 262 10.33 -14.87 -8.20
CA PHE A 262 9.22 -15.78 -7.98
C PHE A 262 9.27 -17.03 -8.87
N HIS A 263 10.11 -17.06 -9.90
CA HIS A 263 10.17 -18.12 -10.91
C HIS A 263 8.82 -18.34 -11.60
N ILE A 264 8.08 -17.25 -11.82
CA ILE A 264 6.76 -17.23 -12.44
C ILE A 264 6.87 -16.57 -13.82
N ARG A 265 6.35 -17.24 -14.85
CA ARG A 265 6.11 -16.61 -16.15
C ARG A 265 4.73 -15.92 -16.12
N PRO A 266 4.64 -14.60 -16.36
CA PRO A 266 3.36 -13.92 -16.33
C PRO A 266 2.47 -14.34 -17.49
N ASN A 267 1.17 -14.47 -17.21
CA ASN A 267 0.17 -14.59 -18.25
C ASN A 267 0.11 -13.27 -19.05
N GLN A 268 0.38 -13.35 -20.35
CA GLN A 268 0.49 -12.15 -21.19
C GLN A 268 -0.83 -11.39 -21.36
N ILE A 269 -1.97 -12.07 -21.32
CA ILE A 269 -3.31 -11.42 -21.35
C ILE A 269 -3.53 -10.67 -20.04
N ARG A 270 -3.19 -11.29 -18.92
CA ARG A 270 -3.25 -10.67 -17.60
C ARG A 270 -2.33 -9.46 -17.49
N LEU A 271 -1.10 -9.57 -18.00
CA LEU A 271 -0.13 -8.48 -18.00
C LEU A 271 -0.63 -7.29 -18.83
N LYS A 272 -1.30 -7.53 -19.98
CA LYS A 272 -1.97 -6.45 -20.73
C LYS A 272 -3.02 -5.72 -19.88
N CYS A 273 -3.81 -6.45 -19.09
CA CYS A 273 -4.76 -5.85 -18.15
C CYS A 273 -4.05 -5.03 -17.05
N VAL A 274 -2.92 -5.50 -16.53
CA VAL A 274 -2.10 -4.73 -15.56
C VAL A 274 -1.63 -3.43 -16.18
N LEU A 275 -1.13 -3.44 -17.42
CA LEU A 275 -0.70 -2.22 -18.10
C LEU A 275 -1.84 -1.24 -18.34
N LYS A 276 -3.02 -1.75 -18.72
CA LYS A 276 -4.27 -0.96 -18.91
C LYS A 276 -4.74 -0.32 -17.60
N HIS A 277 -4.63 -1.04 -16.48
CA HIS A 277 -5.08 -0.61 -15.15
C HIS A 277 -3.93 -0.25 -14.21
N ARG A 278 -2.77 0.20 -14.74
CA ARG A 278 -1.52 0.35 -13.97
C ARG A 278 -1.60 1.23 -12.72
N ASN A 279 -2.54 2.17 -12.70
CA ASN A 279 -2.73 3.07 -11.56
C ASN A 279 -3.59 2.44 -10.45
N GLY A 280 -4.36 1.40 -10.76
CA GLY A 280 -5.28 0.76 -9.81
C GLY A 280 -6.16 1.78 -9.10
N PHE A 281 -6.27 1.65 -7.78
CA PHE A 281 -6.95 2.62 -6.91
C PHE A 281 -6.02 3.77 -6.45
N PHE A 282 -4.77 3.82 -6.93
CA PHE A 282 -3.81 4.90 -6.65
C PHE A 282 -4.01 6.05 -7.65
N HIS A 283 -5.19 6.63 -7.65
CA HIS A 283 -5.40 7.92 -8.29
C HIS A 283 -4.95 8.99 -7.32
N ARG A 284 -3.65 9.31 -7.32
CA ARG A 284 -3.25 10.63 -6.85
C ARG A 284 -3.87 11.59 -7.86
N GLY A 285 -4.85 12.38 -7.43
CA GLY A 285 -5.51 13.36 -8.26
C GLY A 285 -4.44 14.08 -9.07
N ALA A 286 -4.67 14.24 -10.37
CA ALA A 286 -3.70 14.89 -11.21
C ALA A 286 -3.34 16.29 -10.67
N SER A 287 -4.17 16.88 -9.80
CA SER A 287 -3.95 18.09 -9.01
C SER A 287 -2.84 18.02 -7.93
N ILE A 288 -2.43 16.84 -7.44
CA ILE A 288 -1.33 16.72 -6.43
C ILE A 288 0.05 16.60 -7.11
N MET A 289 0.10 16.19 -8.40
CA MET A 289 1.33 16.15 -9.22
C MET A 289 1.39 17.25 -10.28
N ARG A 290 0.23 17.72 -10.79
CA ARG A 290 0.10 19.01 -11.46
C ARG A 290 -0.04 20.02 -10.34
N GLY A 291 1.10 20.42 -9.80
CA GLY A 291 1.18 21.60 -8.97
C GLY A 291 0.59 22.79 -9.72
N ASP A 292 -0.70 23.04 -9.52
CA ASP A 292 -1.16 24.41 -9.53
C ASP A 292 -0.42 25.08 -8.37
N LYS A 293 0.67 25.76 -8.74
CA LYS A 293 1.76 26.29 -7.91
C LYS A 293 2.84 25.26 -7.54
N SER A 294 3.53 24.72 -8.55
CA SER A 294 4.96 24.41 -8.42
C SER A 294 5.71 25.70 -8.07
N LEU A 295 5.69 26.07 -6.79
CA LEU A 295 6.61 27.06 -6.26
C LEU A 295 8.03 26.55 -6.60
N ARG A 296 8.87 27.45 -7.11
CA ARG A 296 10.29 27.26 -7.44
C ARG A 296 11.10 26.95 -6.16
N ILE A 297 10.77 25.86 -5.47
CA ILE A 297 11.36 25.54 -4.18
C ILE A 297 12.28 24.37 -4.40
N ILE A 298 13.56 24.60 -4.17
CA ILE A 298 14.50 23.52 -3.95
C ILE A 298 14.31 23.10 -2.48
N PRO A 299 13.78 21.90 -2.20
CA PRO A 299 13.41 21.51 -0.83
C PRO A 299 14.62 21.10 0.02
N TYR A 300 15.82 21.11 -0.57
CA TYR A 300 17.07 20.71 0.03
C TYR A 300 18.10 21.82 -0.09
N ARG A 301 18.75 22.16 1.00
CA ARG A 301 19.92 23.04 0.97
C ARG A 301 21.11 22.34 0.33
N ILE A 302 22.08 23.12 -0.14
CA ILE A 302 23.29 22.57 -0.77
C ILE A 302 24.01 21.58 0.15
N GLU A 303 24.11 21.85 1.46
CA GLU A 303 24.80 20.96 2.40
C GLU A 303 24.06 19.63 2.56
N GLU A 304 22.73 19.65 2.54
CA GLU A 304 21.91 18.44 2.62
C GLU A 304 22.03 17.62 1.33
N ARG A 305 22.12 18.30 0.17
CA ARG A 305 22.31 17.62 -1.11
C ARG A 305 23.67 16.95 -1.20
N VAL A 306 24.74 17.62 -0.74
CA VAL A 306 26.09 17.02 -0.68
C VAL A 306 26.09 15.74 0.14
N HIS A 307 25.52 15.75 1.36
CA HIS A 307 25.43 14.53 2.17
C HIS A 307 24.54 13.45 1.52
N MET A 308 23.46 13.84 0.84
CA MET A 308 22.62 12.90 0.10
C MET A 308 23.40 12.24 -1.05
N ASP A 309 24.19 13.01 -1.80
CA ASP A 309 25.04 12.51 -2.89
C ASP A 309 26.09 11.54 -2.37
N GLU A 310 26.70 11.82 -1.21
CA GLU A 310 27.66 10.92 -0.56
C GLU A 310 27.03 9.56 -0.19
N ILE A 311 25.82 9.53 0.37
CA ILE A 311 25.15 8.26 0.69
C ILE A 311 24.67 7.52 -0.56
N ILE A 312 24.32 8.24 -1.63
CA ILE A 312 23.98 7.66 -2.94
C ILE A 312 25.22 6.97 -3.53
N ASP A 313 26.36 7.66 -3.54
CA ASP A 313 27.64 7.15 -4.04
C ASP A 313 28.10 5.92 -3.26
N TYR A 314 28.01 5.99 -1.93
CA TYR A 314 28.36 4.88 -1.06
C TYR A 314 27.49 3.64 -1.30
N LEU A 315 26.17 3.81 -1.45
CA LEU A 315 25.29 2.68 -1.78
C LEU A 315 25.60 2.13 -3.17
N ASN A 316 25.85 3.00 -4.16
CA ASN A 316 26.16 2.58 -5.52
C ASN A 316 27.43 1.72 -5.58
N ASP A 317 28.47 2.10 -4.84
CA ASP A 317 29.71 1.32 -4.70
C ASP A 317 29.43 -0.06 -4.08
N ILE A 318 28.62 -0.14 -3.01
CA ILE A 318 28.21 -1.42 -2.42
C ILE A 318 27.47 -2.30 -3.43
N LEU A 319 26.53 -1.73 -4.19
CA LEU A 319 25.76 -2.48 -5.18
C LEU A 319 26.68 -3.10 -6.24
N ILE A 320 27.58 -2.29 -6.79
CA ILE A 320 28.55 -2.73 -7.82
C ILE A 320 29.47 -3.83 -7.26
N ARG A 321 30.07 -3.61 -6.08
CA ARG A 321 30.99 -4.59 -5.46
C ARG A 321 30.32 -5.92 -5.14
N LYS A 322 29.03 -5.89 -4.80
CA LYS A 322 28.23 -7.09 -4.52
C LYS A 322 27.62 -7.72 -5.76
N GLY A 323 27.82 -7.15 -6.95
CA GLY A 323 27.32 -7.69 -8.22
C GLY A 323 25.83 -7.40 -8.50
N TYR A 324 25.26 -6.39 -7.85
CA TYR A 324 23.92 -5.88 -8.18
C TYR A 324 23.98 -4.84 -9.30
N HIS A 325 22.84 -4.55 -9.92
CA HIS A 325 22.74 -3.44 -10.87
C HIS A 325 22.98 -2.11 -10.16
N PRO A 326 23.80 -1.20 -10.73
CA PRO A 326 24.08 0.10 -10.14
C PRO A 326 22.83 0.98 -10.09
N LEU A 327 22.88 2.04 -9.27
CA LEU A 327 21.82 3.04 -9.20
C LEU A 327 21.67 3.79 -10.54
N PRO A 328 20.46 4.13 -10.99
CA PRO A 328 20.24 4.90 -12.21
C PRO A 328 20.46 6.41 -11.95
N LEU A 329 21.70 6.78 -11.62
CA LEU A 329 22.07 8.13 -11.14
C LEU A 329 21.61 9.27 -12.07
N HIS A 330 21.64 9.05 -13.38
CA HIS A 330 21.16 10.02 -14.38
C HIS A 330 19.67 10.37 -14.27
N ARG A 331 18.88 9.59 -13.51
CA ARG A 331 17.45 9.83 -13.26
C ARG A 331 17.17 10.41 -11.88
N TYR A 332 18.20 10.60 -11.05
CA TYR A 332 18.02 11.12 -9.71
C TYR A 332 18.02 12.65 -9.76
N ASN A 333 16.82 13.23 -9.67
CA ASN A 333 16.64 14.67 -9.48
C ASN A 333 17.56 15.15 -8.34
N TYR A 334 18.20 16.31 -8.53
CA TYR A 334 19.14 16.96 -7.59
C TYR A 334 20.53 16.33 -7.43
N TYR A 335 20.74 15.09 -7.87
CA TYR A 335 22.02 14.40 -7.67
C TYR A 335 23.15 15.09 -8.42
N ARG A 336 24.14 15.60 -7.68
CA ARG A 336 25.27 16.40 -8.20
C ARG A 336 24.84 17.57 -9.09
N GLN A 337 23.72 18.22 -8.75
CA GLN A 337 23.22 19.40 -9.46
C GLN A 337 23.40 20.69 -8.65
N SER A 338 23.74 21.77 -9.37
CA SER A 338 23.73 23.13 -8.81
C SER A 338 22.31 23.68 -8.70
N ASP A 339 22.11 24.73 -7.89
CA ASP A 339 20.81 25.39 -7.79
C ASP A 339 20.35 25.94 -9.16
N GLU A 340 21.28 26.45 -9.96
CA GLU A 340 21.02 26.96 -11.32
C GLU A 340 20.51 25.85 -12.25
N GLU A 341 21.15 24.67 -12.23
CA GLU A 341 20.75 23.52 -13.04
C GLU A 341 19.37 23.01 -12.64
N ILE A 342 19.09 22.94 -11.33
CA ILE A 342 17.79 22.52 -10.79
C ILE A 342 16.69 23.51 -11.22
N LEU A 343 16.95 24.81 -11.09
CA LEU A 343 15.99 25.84 -11.50
C LEU A 343 15.75 25.81 -13.02
N ALA A 344 16.79 25.62 -13.82
CA ALA A 344 16.67 25.49 -15.27
C ALA A 344 15.83 24.25 -15.66
N MET A 345 16.02 23.12 -14.97
CA MET A 345 15.22 21.91 -15.17
C MET A 345 13.73 22.16 -14.87
N PHE A 346 13.40 22.85 -13.77
CA PHE A 346 12.02 23.20 -13.45
C PHE A 346 11.39 24.11 -14.53
N GLU A 347 12.16 25.04 -15.09
CA GLU A 347 11.67 25.90 -16.17
C GLU A 347 11.42 25.14 -17.48
N ALA A 348 12.28 24.18 -17.81
CA ALA A 348 12.11 23.32 -18.98
C ALA A 348 10.83 22.48 -18.88
N GLN A 349 10.64 21.80 -17.75
CA GLN A 349 9.43 20.99 -17.48
C GLN A 349 8.15 21.81 -17.55
N ARG A 350 8.18 23.07 -17.07
CA ARG A 350 7.04 23.98 -17.18
C ARG A 350 6.70 24.31 -18.64
N LYS A 351 7.70 24.57 -19.47
CA LYS A 351 7.49 24.89 -20.89
C LYS A 351 6.89 23.70 -21.64
N GLU A 352 7.37 22.49 -21.38
CA GLU A 352 6.79 21.26 -21.95
C GLU A 352 5.32 21.06 -21.54
N ASN A 353 5.02 21.27 -20.25
CA ASN A 353 3.64 21.15 -19.75
C ASN A 353 2.69 22.22 -20.31
N LEU A 354 3.19 23.42 -20.63
CA LEU A 354 2.40 24.48 -21.27
C LEU A 354 2.22 24.25 -22.77
N GLY A 355 3.16 23.58 -23.44
CA GLY A 355 3.06 23.26 -24.88
C GLY A 355 2.16 22.07 -25.21
N GLY A 356 1.73 21.28 -24.22
CA GLY A 356 0.89 20.08 -24.40
C GLY A 356 -0.62 20.29 -24.27
N HIS A 357 -1.12 21.53 -24.31
CA HIS A 357 -2.54 21.87 -24.06
C HIS A 357 -3.28 22.39 -25.31
N GLU A 358 -3.22 21.64 -26.41
CA GLU A 358 -4.18 21.74 -27.54
C GLU A 358 -4.76 20.36 -27.88
N THR A 359 -5.42 19.71 -26.92
CA THR A 359 -6.50 18.76 -27.24
C THR A 359 -7.51 18.80 -26.11
N SER A 360 -8.67 19.36 -26.43
CA SER A 360 -9.84 19.50 -25.57
C SER A 360 -10.34 18.14 -25.07
N PHE A 361 -10.48 18.00 -23.75
CA PHE A 361 -11.45 17.09 -23.14
C PHE A 361 -12.18 17.87 -22.06
N GLU A 362 -13.47 18.12 -22.28
CA GLU A 362 -14.38 18.66 -21.27
C GLU A 362 -14.40 17.72 -20.06
N GLN A 363 -13.89 18.20 -18.92
CA GLN A 363 -14.12 17.57 -17.63
C GLN A 363 -15.27 18.31 -16.94
N THR A 364 -16.38 17.60 -16.75
CA THR A 364 -17.43 18.00 -15.81
C THR A 364 -16.85 17.97 -14.40
N GLU A 365 -16.81 19.14 -13.75
CA GLU A 365 -16.45 19.32 -12.34
C GLU A 365 -17.45 18.57 -11.44
N GLU A 366 -17.09 17.38 -10.97
CA GLU A 366 -17.67 16.79 -9.76
C GLU A 366 -16.62 16.79 -8.65
N ASN A 367 -16.93 17.49 -7.55
CA ASN A 367 -16.07 17.71 -6.39
C ASN A 367 -15.35 16.43 -5.91
N GLU A 368 -14.01 16.45 -5.95
CA GLU A 368 -13.15 15.30 -5.59
C GLU A 368 -13.12 15.01 -4.08
N ASP A 369 -13.47 15.98 -3.22
CA ASP A 369 -13.62 15.80 -1.77
C ASP A 369 -14.73 14.78 -1.39
N THR A 370 -15.68 14.54 -2.30
CA THR A 370 -16.76 13.59 -2.08
C THR A 370 -16.36 12.14 -2.37
N LYS A 371 -15.40 11.86 -3.25
CA LYS A 371 -15.04 10.48 -3.66
C LYS A 371 -14.26 9.71 -2.61
N GLY A 372 -13.33 10.36 -1.90
CA GLY A 372 -12.60 9.74 -0.79
C GLY A 372 -13.52 9.45 0.40
N LEU A 373 -14.45 10.36 0.68
CA LEU A 373 -15.47 10.19 1.71
C LEU A 373 -16.50 9.12 1.30
N GLU A 374 -16.85 9.05 0.02
CA GLU A 374 -17.71 8.03 -0.57
C GLU A 374 -17.08 6.64 -0.52
N MET A 375 -15.75 6.51 -0.69
CA MET A 375 -15.04 5.24 -0.45
C MET A 375 -15.16 4.78 1.01
N VAL A 376 -14.98 5.69 1.96
CA VAL A 376 -15.12 5.38 3.40
C VAL A 376 -16.58 5.06 3.75
N LEU A 377 -17.54 5.82 3.22
CA LEU A 377 -18.97 5.57 3.41
C LEU A 377 -19.40 4.25 2.77
N ASN A 378 -19.01 3.97 1.55
CA ASN A 378 -19.31 2.70 0.87
C ASN A 378 -18.66 1.51 1.60
N SER A 379 -17.51 1.71 2.25
CA SER A 379 -16.88 0.70 3.12
C SER A 379 -17.68 0.45 4.40
N TYR A 380 -18.19 1.51 5.05
CA TYR A 380 -19.10 1.38 6.20
C TYR A 380 -20.45 0.77 5.80
N ILE A 381 -21.01 1.15 4.65
CA ILE A 381 -22.28 0.62 4.14
C ILE A 381 -22.14 -0.84 3.73
N ARG A 382 -21.05 -1.26 3.08
CA ARG A 382 -20.77 -2.68 2.79
C ARG A 382 -20.56 -3.52 4.06
N LYS A 383 -20.06 -2.90 5.14
CA LYS A 383 -19.99 -3.55 6.46
C LYS A 383 -21.39 -3.72 7.08
N LEU A 384 -22.30 -2.77 6.85
CA LEU A 384 -23.69 -2.86 7.30
C LEU A 384 -24.54 -3.82 6.42
N ASP A 385 -24.25 -3.92 5.13
CA ASP A 385 -24.93 -4.84 4.20
C ASP A 385 -24.60 -6.32 4.46
N LYS A 386 -23.50 -6.62 5.18
CA LYS A 386 -23.19 -8.00 5.64
C LYS A 386 -24.18 -8.52 6.69
N ASP A 387 -24.98 -7.64 7.31
CA ASP A 387 -26.01 -7.98 8.28
C ASP A 387 -27.42 -8.14 7.65
N GLY A 388 -27.52 -8.16 6.32
CA GLY A 388 -28.75 -8.53 5.60
C GLY A 388 -29.82 -7.44 5.47
N THR A 389 -29.58 -6.22 5.95
CA THR A 389 -30.43 -5.06 5.71
C THR A 389 -29.95 -4.29 4.48
N ARG A 390 -30.52 -4.59 3.30
CA ARG A 390 -30.30 -3.80 2.07
C ARG A 390 -30.67 -2.32 2.33
N PHE A 391 -29.67 -1.46 2.49
CA PHE A 391 -29.88 -0.01 2.45
C PHE A 391 -29.76 0.47 1.02
N ASN A 392 -30.89 0.82 0.40
CA ASN A 392 -30.93 1.35 -0.96
C ASN A 392 -30.77 2.88 -0.93
N LEU A 393 -29.56 3.36 -1.25
CA LEU A 393 -29.19 4.79 -1.24
C LEU A 393 -30.01 5.63 -2.23
N ASP A 394 -30.56 5.02 -3.28
CA ASP A 394 -31.27 5.75 -4.35
C ASP A 394 -32.69 6.20 -3.96
N LYS A 395 -33.17 5.82 -2.76
CA LYS A 395 -34.58 6.06 -2.35
C LYS A 395 -34.80 7.07 -1.22
N GLU A 396 -33.78 7.66 -0.60
CA GLU A 396 -34.00 8.67 0.45
C GLU A 396 -33.07 9.92 0.33
N PRO A 397 -33.59 11.03 -0.23
CA PRO A 397 -32.81 12.27 -0.44
C PRO A 397 -32.44 13.03 0.84
N LEU A 398 -33.06 12.68 1.99
CA LEU A 398 -32.98 13.47 3.23
C LEU A 398 -31.88 13.00 4.19
N VAL A 399 -31.37 11.77 4.04
CA VAL A 399 -30.37 11.19 4.96
C VAL A 399 -28.96 11.67 4.65
N SER A 400 -28.62 12.06 3.41
CA SER A 400 -27.24 12.44 3.07
C SER A 400 -26.81 13.76 3.71
N LYS A 401 -27.69 14.76 3.80
CA LYS A 401 -27.34 16.11 4.28
C LYS A 401 -27.20 16.20 5.80
N TYR A 402 -28.08 15.52 6.56
CA TYR A 402 -28.02 15.54 8.03
C TYR A 402 -26.90 14.66 8.56
N THR A 403 -26.68 13.50 7.95
CA THR A 403 -25.63 12.56 8.35
C THR A 403 -24.24 13.13 8.06
N LEU A 404 -24.03 13.80 6.90
CA LEU A 404 -22.78 14.53 6.64
C LEU A 404 -22.53 15.65 7.67
N LYS A 405 -23.58 16.36 8.11
CA LYS A 405 -23.44 17.48 9.06
C LYS A 405 -23.05 16.99 10.46
N ILE A 406 -23.60 15.85 10.87
CA ILE A 406 -23.27 15.18 12.13
C ILE A 406 -21.85 14.60 12.07
N PHE A 407 -21.49 13.96 10.95
CA PHE A 407 -20.15 13.40 10.75
C PHE A 407 -19.06 14.48 10.65
N LYS A 408 -19.32 15.60 9.96
CA LYS A 408 -18.42 16.76 9.93
C LYS A 408 -18.26 17.40 11.30
N LYS A 409 -19.31 17.42 12.14
CA LYS A 409 -19.18 17.83 13.55
C LYS A 409 -18.33 16.85 14.34
N ALA A 410 -18.53 15.53 14.19
CA ALA A 410 -17.76 14.50 14.90
C ALA A 410 -16.26 14.52 14.52
N LEU A 411 -15.94 14.69 13.24
CA LEU A 411 -14.57 14.85 12.75
C LEU A 411 -13.87 16.11 13.29
N LYS A 412 -14.60 17.19 13.52
CA LYS A 412 -14.07 18.41 14.14
C LYS A 412 -13.67 18.20 15.62
N PHE A 413 -14.28 17.23 16.30
CA PHE A 413 -13.97 16.87 17.69
C PHE A 413 -12.94 15.72 17.81
N TRP A 414 -12.63 15.03 16.71
CA TRP A 414 -11.71 13.89 16.67
C TRP A 414 -10.29 14.19 17.23
N PRO A 415 -9.67 15.35 16.97
CA PRO A 415 -8.37 15.69 17.57
C PRO A 415 -8.41 15.84 19.09
N SER A 416 -9.55 16.30 19.64
CA SER A 416 -9.75 16.45 21.08
C SER A 416 -9.91 15.09 21.78
N ILE A 417 -10.52 14.13 21.10
CA ILE A 417 -10.65 12.74 21.56
C ILE A 417 -9.28 12.05 21.59
N GLN A 418 -8.45 12.22 20.55
CA GLN A 418 -7.09 11.65 20.52
C GLN A 418 -6.19 12.17 21.65
N ASN A 419 -6.31 13.44 22.03
CA ASN A 419 -5.59 14.00 23.18
C ASN A 419 -6.05 13.43 24.53
N THR A 420 -7.30 12.98 24.63
CA THR A 420 -7.84 12.34 25.85
C THR A 420 -7.33 10.91 26.01
N PHE A 421 -6.95 10.24 24.91
CA PHE A 421 -6.40 8.88 24.94
C PHE A 421 -4.86 8.83 25.05
N LYS A 422 -4.14 9.93 24.80
CA LYS A 422 -2.68 10.00 24.98
C LYS A 422 -2.21 10.19 26.43
N SER A 423 -3.11 10.45 27.39
CA SER A 423 -2.73 10.69 28.79
C SER A 423 -2.89 9.48 29.71
N ARG A 424 -2.97 8.25 29.18
CA ARG A 424 -3.05 7.02 29.97
C ARG A 424 -2.39 5.84 29.24
N ASP A 425 -1.06 5.81 29.19
CA ASP A 425 -0.30 4.57 29.01
C ASP A 425 0.55 4.33 30.26
N PRO A 426 0.18 3.38 31.13
CA PRO A 426 0.99 2.97 32.26
C PRO A 426 1.72 1.66 31.93
N ILE A 427 2.74 1.69 31.08
CA ILE A 427 3.70 0.58 30.93
C ILE A 427 5.08 1.14 30.58
N LEU A 428 5.73 1.74 31.59
CA LEU A 428 7.19 1.91 31.70
C LEU A 428 7.51 1.99 33.19
N GLU A 429 7.50 0.85 33.87
CA GLU A 429 8.18 0.62 35.16
C GLU A 429 8.24 -0.90 35.38
N GLU A 430 9.32 -1.51 34.91
CA GLU A 430 10.19 -2.49 35.60
C GLU A 430 11.29 -2.97 34.64
#